data_AF-A0A3D3PPR7-F1
#
_entry.id   AF-A0A3D3PPR7-F1
#
_cell.length_a   1.000
_cell.length_b   1.000
_cell.length_c   1.000
_cell.angle_alpha   90.00
_cell.angle_beta   90.00
_cell.angle_gamma   90.00
#
_symmetry.space_group_name_H-M   'P 1'
#
loop_
_entity.id
_entity.type
_entity.pdbx_description
1 polymer ?
#
loop_
_entity_poly.entity_id
_entity_poly.type
_entity_poly.pdbx_seq_one_letter_code
_entity_poly.pdbx_strand_id
1 'polypeptide(L)' 'MDMTLSTAQIEEFKTSGYLIVRRMVPPAACELMLAVTAEHLQAAIAPLEYEAEVGYPGAPRSLDAAGGRTVRRLRGA' A
#
# COMPACT_ATOMS: atom_id res chain seq x y z
N MET A 1 -10.64 1.49 -19.90
CA MET A 1 -9.22 1.53 -20.32
C MET A 1 -8.90 0.17 -20.86
N ASP A 2 -8.67 0.07 -22.16
CA ASP A 2 -8.19 -1.18 -22.75
C ASP A 2 -6.67 -1.19 -22.60
N MET A 3 -6.17 -2.06 -21.72
CA MET A 3 -4.77 -2.11 -21.29
C MET A 3 -4.17 -3.44 -21.73
N THR A 4 -4.03 -3.60 -23.03
CA THR A 4 -3.41 -4.80 -23.61
C THR A 4 -1.90 -4.61 -23.63
N LEU A 5 -1.16 -5.46 -22.93
CA LEU A 5 0.30 -5.44 -22.98
C LEU A 5 0.78 -5.91 -24.35
N SER A 6 1.79 -5.24 -24.89
CA SER A 6 2.47 -5.72 -26.09
C SER A 6 3.30 -6.98 -25.80
N THR A 7 3.60 -7.77 -26.83
CA THR A 7 4.49 -8.94 -26.72
C THR A 7 5.84 -8.57 -26.09
N ALA A 8 6.41 -7.42 -26.47
CA ALA A 8 7.68 -6.96 -25.92
C ALA A 8 7.60 -6.69 -24.41
N GLN A 9 6.52 -6.06 -23.94
CA GLN A 9 6.30 -5.81 -22.50
C GLN A 9 6.07 -7.11 -21.72
N ILE A 10 5.41 -8.09 -22.33
CA ILE A 10 5.23 -9.42 -21.72
C ILE A 10 6.59 -10.12 -21.57
N GLU A 11 7.44 -10.10 -22.59
CA GLU A 11 8.77 -10.70 -22.51
C GLU A 11 9.70 -9.95 -21.55
N GLU A 12 9.60 -8.61 -21.47
CA GLU A 12 10.32 -7.80 -20.48
C GLU A 12 9.92 -8.18 -19.06
N PHE A 13 8.62 -8.34 -18.78
CA PHE A 13 8.13 -8.78 -17.48
C PHE A 13 8.65 -10.18 -17.13
N LYS A 14 8.61 -11.14 -18.07
CA LYS A 14 9.12 -12.50 -17.85
C LYS A 14 10.62 -12.52 -17.54
N THR A 15 11.39 -11.66 -18.21
CA THR A 15 12.84 -11.60 -18.06
C THR A 15 13.26 -10.86 -16.80
N SER A 16 12.59 -9.74 -16.50
CA SER A 16 12.99 -8.82 -15.42
C SER A 16 12.26 -9.07 -14.10
N GLY A 17 11.15 -9.81 -14.12
CA GLY A 17 10.27 -10.04 -12.97
C GLY A 17 9.35 -8.86 -12.62
N TYR A 18 9.41 -7.76 -13.38
CA TYR A 18 8.56 -6.58 -13.23
C TYR A 18 8.43 -5.83 -14.55
N LEU A 19 7.45 -4.92 -14.63
CA LEU A 19 7.22 -4.05 -15.78
C LEU A 19 6.83 -2.66 -15.29
N ILE A 20 7.40 -1.61 -15.89
CA ILE A 20 7.05 -0.23 -15.58
C ILE A 20 6.04 0.28 -16.62
N VAL A 21 4.79 0.49 -16.21
CA VAL A 21 3.79 1.14 -17.07
C VAL A 21 3.60 2.60 -16.68
N ARG A 22 4.10 3.50 -17.53
CA ARG A 22 4.00 4.95 -17.32
C ARG A 22 2.55 5.41 -17.51
N ARG A 23 2.06 6.25 -16.59
CA ARG A 23 0.70 6.82 -16.63
C ARG A 23 -0.40 5.75 -16.72
N MET A 24 -0.22 4.64 -15.99
CA MET A 24 -1.19 3.54 -15.93
C MET A 24 -2.60 4.00 -15.54
N VAL A 25 -2.69 5.02 -14.68
CA VAL A 25 -3.95 5.66 -14.30
C VAL A 25 -3.83 7.19 -14.43
N PRO A 26 -4.94 7.92 -14.60
CA PRO A 26 -4.94 9.38 -14.61
C PRO A 26 -4.54 9.94 -13.24
N PRO A 27 -3.99 11.16 -13.16
CA PRO A 27 -3.63 11.80 -11.90
C PRO A 27 -4.79 11.85 -10.88
N ALA A 28 -6.01 12.13 -11.33
CA ALA A 28 -7.20 12.17 -10.47
C ALA A 28 -7.49 10.82 -9.78
N ALA A 29 -7.17 9.69 -10.41
CA ALA A 29 -7.31 8.38 -9.77
C ALA A 29 -6.27 8.20 -8.65
N CYS A 30 -5.04 8.69 -8.84
CA CYS A 30 -4.01 8.69 -7.80
C CYS A 30 -4.44 9.54 -6.60
N GLU A 31 -4.99 10.74 -6.86
CA GLU A 31 -5.49 11.64 -5.82
C GLU A 31 -6.63 11.00 -5.02
N LEU A 32 -7.56 10.31 -5.70
CA LEU A 32 -8.65 9.60 -5.03
C LEU A 32 -8.13 8.46 -4.14
N MET A 33 -7.21 7.63 -4.64
CA MET A 33 -6.61 6.55 -3.85
C MET A 33 -5.89 7.09 -2.61
N LEU A 34 -5.18 8.21 -2.76
CA LEU A 34 -4.50 8.87 -1.65
C LEU A 34 -5.49 9.40 -0.61
N ALA A 35 -6.56 10.07 -1.06
CA ALA A 35 -7.59 10.62 -0.18
C ALA A 35 -8.26 9.54 0.67
N VAL A 36 -8.69 8.44 0.05
CA VAL A 36 -9.31 7.30 0.76
C VAL A 36 -8.33 6.68 1.75
N THR A 37 -7.08 6.44 1.34
CA THR A 37 -6.05 5.87 2.22
C THR A 37 -5.79 6.76 3.43
N ALA A 38 -5.69 8.08 3.22
CA ALA A 38 -5.46 9.06 4.28
C ALA A 38 -6.65 9.12 5.26
N GLU A 39 -7.88 9.12 4.74
CA GLU A 39 -9.10 9.06 5.57
C GLU A 39 -9.13 7.80 6.42
N HIS A 40 -8.90 6.63 5.81
CA HIS A 40 -8.92 5.35 6.53
C HIS A 40 -7.82 5.27 7.60
N LEU A 41 -6.63 5.81 7.31
CA LEU A 41 -5.53 5.91 8.25
C LEU A 41 -5.89 6.82 9.44
N GLN A 42 -6.43 8.01 9.16
CA GLN A 42 -6.82 8.99 10.17
C GLN A 42 -7.93 8.44 11.09
N ALA A 43 -8.91 7.76 10.52
CA ALA A 43 -10.03 7.18 11.25
C ALA A 43 -9.71 5.80 11.88
N ALA A 44 -8.52 5.26 11.65
CA ALA A 44 -8.10 3.93 12.11
C ALA A 44 -9.14 2.84 11.75
N ILE A 45 -9.61 2.85 10.49
CA ILE A 45 -10.63 1.92 10.02
C ILE A 45 -10.06 0.50 9.97
N ALA A 46 -10.72 -0.43 10.67
CA ALA A 46 -10.36 -1.84 10.67
C ALA A 46 -10.79 -2.53 9.34
N PRO A 47 -10.06 -3.56 8.87
CA PRO A 47 -8.90 -4.16 9.53
C PRO A 47 -7.60 -3.38 9.27
N LEU A 48 -6.81 -3.19 10.31
CA LEU A 48 -5.47 -2.62 10.24
C LEU A 48 -4.53 -3.42 11.14
N GLU A 49 -3.23 -3.18 10.99
CA GLU A 49 -2.20 -3.75 11.84
C GLU A 49 -1.33 -2.62 12.39
N TYR A 50 -1.11 -2.65 13.71
CA TYR A 50 -0.28 -1.67 14.42
C TYR A 50 1.18 -2.10 14.50
N GLU A 51 2.09 -1.14 14.68
CA GLU A 51 3.53 -1.37 14.85
C GLU A 51 3.83 -2.37 15.99
N ALA A 52 3.07 -2.30 17.10
CA ALA A 52 3.24 -3.20 18.24
C ALA A 52 2.91 -4.67 17.92
N GLU A 53 2.19 -4.94 16.83
CA GLU A 53 1.70 -6.28 16.47
C GLU A 53 2.68 -7.02 15.52
N VAL A 54 3.65 -6.31 14.93
CA VAL A 54 4.57 -6.87 13.91
C VAL A 54 5.72 -7.65 14.55
N GLY A 55 6.14 -7.29 15.76
CA GLY A 55 7.14 -8.04 16.53
C GLY A 55 8.59 -7.98 16.01
N TYR A 56 8.95 -7.01 15.16
CA TYR A 56 10.36 -6.82 14.76
C TYR A 56 11.19 -6.13 15.87
N PRO A 57 12.53 -6.28 15.89
CA PRO A 57 13.37 -5.58 16.86
C PRO A 57 13.20 -4.05 16.77
N GLY A 58 12.72 -3.43 17.85
CA GLY A 58 12.43 -1.99 17.90
C GLY A 58 10.95 -1.63 17.77
N ALA A 59 10.07 -2.60 17.51
CA ALA A 59 8.63 -2.41 17.61
C ALA A 59 8.22 -2.02 19.05
N PRO A 60 7.17 -1.20 19.22
CA PRO A 60 6.61 -0.92 20.54
C PRO A 60 6.22 -2.20 21.28
N ARG A 61 6.49 -2.26 22.58
CA ARG A 61 6.27 -3.49 23.40
C ARG A 61 4.80 -3.83 23.62
N SER A 62 3.90 -2.88 23.42
CA SER A 62 2.45 -3.03 23.57
C SER A 62 1.72 -1.89 22.86
N LEU A 63 0.39 -2.01 22.71
CA LEU A 63 -0.47 -0.95 22.17
C LEU A 63 -0.44 0.33 23.03
N ASP A 64 -0.15 0.21 24.32
CA ASP A 64 -0.12 1.34 25.26
C ASP A 64 1.26 2.00 25.37
N ALA A 65 2.30 1.38 24.80
CA ALA A 65 3.60 2.03 24.67
C ALA A 65 3.53 3.21 23.68
N ALA A 66 4.47 4.14 23.78
CA ALA A 66 4.60 5.22 22.80
C ALA A 66 4.73 4.63 21.38
N GLY A 67 3.88 5.09 20.45
CA GLY A 67 3.80 4.56 19.09
C GLY A 67 3.13 3.19 18.97
N GLY A 68 2.62 2.61 20.07
CA GLY A 68 2.00 1.28 20.09
C GLY A 68 0.78 1.16 19.18
N ARG A 69 0.04 2.25 18.99
CA ARG A 69 -1.11 2.36 18.07
C ARG A 69 -0.77 3.08 16.76
N THR A 70 0.51 3.21 16.41
CA THR A 70 0.88 3.66 15.06
C THR A 70 0.51 2.58 14.06
N VAL A 71 -0.29 2.94 13.05
CA VAL A 71 -0.72 2.00 12.01
C VAL A 71 0.48 1.66 11.12
N ARG A 72 0.81 0.36 11.03
CA ARG A 72 1.84 -0.17 10.12
C ARG A 72 1.27 -0.44 8.73
N ARG A 73 0.06 -1.00 8.67
CA ARG A 73 -0.63 -1.42 7.44
C ARG A 73 -2.15 -1.25 7.58
N LEU A 74 -2.79 -0.67 6.57
CA LEU A 74 -4.21 -0.84 6.34
C LEU A 74 -4.42 -2.19 5.64
N ARG A 75 -5.36 -3.01 6.11
CA ARG A 75 -5.69 -4.30 5.49
C ARG A 75 -7.04 -4.17 4.79
N GLY A 76 -7.10 -4.49 3.50
CA GLY A 76 -8.35 -4.44 2.73
C GLY A 76 -8.82 -3.04 2.32
N ALA A 77 -7.96 -2.02 2.44
CA ALA A 77 -8.12 -0.73 1.77
C ALA A 77 -7.69 -0.84 0.29
#